data_AF-A0A150WSQ2-F1
#
_entry.id   AF-A0A150WSQ2-F1
#
_cell.length_a   1.000
_cell.length_b   1.000
_cell.length_c   1.000
_cell.angle_alpha   90.00
_cell.angle_beta   90.00
_cell.angle_gamma   90.00
#
_symmetry.space_group_name_H-M   'P 1'
#
loop_
_entity.id
_entity.type
_entity.pdbx_description
1 polymer ?
#
loop_
_entity_poly.entity_id
_entity_poly.type
_entity_poly.pdbx_seq_one_letter_code
_entity_poly.pdbx_strand_id
1 'polypeptide(L)'
;MTSSMAIADQMGPDGDKFYEEAAHFENACAKQPCQGEYSKKVVYDQDRRINDITTKERTTLKSVAVDQAQVWGDTILEGDYYATGRTRLDRVTAFYKSEVLVGYKIQYSEKAWYTGDCQFNGKRDSLKDCQEGRIVEGSYVSPDSMTYFSDEERYAEFNSSSL
;
A
#
# COMPACT_ATOMS: atom_id res chain seq x y z
N MET A 1 11.34 14.43 -15.56
CA MET A 1 11.14 12.98 -15.63
C MET A 1 9.65 12.77 -15.47
N THR A 2 8.97 12.25 -16.48
CA THR A 2 7.53 11.96 -16.40
C THR A 2 7.37 10.66 -15.61
N SER A 3 7.00 10.74 -14.33
CA SER A 3 6.54 9.56 -13.59
C SER A 3 5.35 8.98 -14.34
N SER A 4 5.43 7.70 -14.64
CA SER A 4 4.33 6.98 -15.27
C SER A 4 3.31 6.70 -14.18
N MET A 5 2.32 7.58 -14.03
CA MET A 5 1.20 7.33 -13.12
C MET A 5 0.55 5.99 -13.46
N ALA A 6 0.32 5.16 -12.44
CA ALA A 6 -0.47 3.95 -12.57
C ALA A 6 -1.93 4.33 -12.88
N ILE A 7 -2.69 3.40 -13.49
CA ILE A 7 -4.10 3.63 -13.86
C ILE A 7 -4.96 3.98 -12.63
N ALA A 8 -4.57 3.48 -11.45
CA ALA A 8 -5.28 3.75 -10.20
C ALA A 8 -4.80 5.03 -9.49
N ASP A 9 -3.79 5.74 -9.98
CA ASP A 9 -3.32 6.96 -9.33
C ASP A 9 -4.30 8.10 -9.56
N GLN A 10 -4.48 8.92 -8.52
CA GLN A 10 -5.34 10.09 -8.58
C GLN A 10 -4.51 11.33 -8.23
N MET A 11 -4.62 12.36 -9.06
CA MET A 11 -4.01 13.67 -8.81
C MET A 11 -5.09 14.70 -8.53
N GLY A 12 -5.18 15.13 -7.28
CA GLY A 12 -6.04 16.21 -6.84
C GLY A 12 -5.38 17.58 -7.02
N PRO A 13 -6.00 18.64 -6.47
CA PRO A 13 -5.36 19.94 -6.33
C PRO A 13 -4.01 19.80 -5.61
N ASP A 14 -2.98 20.47 -6.12
CA ASP A 14 -1.62 20.41 -5.57
C ASP A 14 -0.96 18.99 -5.57
N GLY A 15 -1.44 18.06 -6.40
CA GLY A 15 -0.90 16.69 -6.49
C GLY A 15 0.61 16.62 -6.72
N ASP A 16 1.15 17.46 -7.59
CA ASP A 16 2.60 17.54 -7.85
C ASP A 16 3.40 17.90 -6.60
N LYS A 17 2.90 18.85 -5.78
CA LYS A 17 3.54 19.23 -4.52
C LYS A 17 3.50 18.09 -3.52
N PHE A 18 2.38 17.38 -3.44
CA PHE A 18 2.27 16.22 -2.56
C PHE A 18 3.24 15.09 -2.96
N TYR A 19 3.40 14.87 -4.27
CA TYR A 19 4.37 13.92 -4.79
C TYR A 19 5.81 14.27 -4.37
N GLU A 20 6.20 15.54 -4.54
CA GLU A 20 7.50 16.05 -4.09
C GLU A 20 7.71 15.90 -2.58
N GLU A 21 6.69 16.22 -1.77
CA GLU A 21 6.75 16.09 -0.32
C GLU A 21 6.87 14.62 0.13
N ALA A 22 6.21 13.68 -0.55
CA ALA A 22 6.35 12.24 -0.28
C ALA A 22 7.79 11.74 -0.58
N ALA A 23 8.37 12.19 -1.70
CA ALA A 23 9.76 11.86 -2.04
C ALA A 23 10.76 12.45 -1.03
N HIS A 24 10.54 13.69 -0.59
CA HIS A 24 11.34 14.30 0.48
C HIS A 24 11.20 13.57 1.81
N PHE A 25 9.99 13.12 2.16
CA PHE A 25 9.74 12.32 3.34
C PHE A 25 10.52 10.99 3.30
N GLU A 26 10.47 10.24 2.20
CA GLU A 26 11.22 8.97 2.09
C GLU A 26 12.72 9.19 2.24
N ASN A 27 13.27 10.21 1.57
CA ASN A 27 14.68 10.56 1.68
C ASN A 27 15.06 10.92 3.13
N ALA A 28 14.26 11.79 3.77
CA ALA A 28 14.49 12.22 5.15
C ALA A 28 14.38 11.06 6.14
N CYS A 29 13.50 10.10 5.89
CA CYS A 29 13.21 8.96 6.76
C CYS A 29 13.88 7.64 6.36
N ALA A 30 14.84 7.69 5.43
CA ALA A 30 15.66 6.53 5.01
C ALA A 30 16.52 5.97 6.16
N LYS A 31 16.80 6.78 7.18
CA LYS A 31 17.43 6.37 8.45
C LYS A 31 16.53 6.74 9.62
N GLN A 32 16.70 6.05 10.74
CA GLN A 32 16.03 6.40 11.99
C GLN A 32 17.02 7.09 12.96
N PRO A 33 16.62 8.18 13.63
CA PRO A 33 15.38 8.96 13.41
C PRO A 33 15.38 9.65 12.03
N CYS A 34 14.20 10.10 11.57
CA CYS A 34 14.10 10.91 10.36
C CYS A 34 14.94 12.19 10.50
N GLN A 35 15.51 12.66 9.39
CA GLN A 35 16.34 13.86 9.33
C GLN A 35 15.50 15.12 9.06
N GLY A 36 16.00 16.27 9.53
CA GLY A 36 15.37 17.57 9.29
C GLY A 36 14.04 17.73 10.02
N GLU A 37 13.07 18.33 9.35
CA GLU A 37 11.75 18.67 9.91
C GLU A 37 10.74 17.51 9.85
N TYR A 38 11.11 16.38 9.24
CA TYR A 38 10.20 15.27 9.04
C TYR A 38 10.11 14.36 10.26
N SER A 39 8.90 13.87 10.52
CA SER A 39 8.65 12.80 11.48
C SER A 39 7.55 11.88 10.99
N LYS A 40 7.44 10.70 11.60
CA LYS A 40 6.40 9.72 11.27
C LYS A 40 5.87 9.01 12.50
N LYS A 41 4.58 8.67 12.47
CA LYS A 41 3.89 7.91 13.50
C LYS A 41 3.02 6.83 12.86
N VAL A 42 3.09 5.61 13.38
CA VAL A 42 2.10 4.58 13.04
C VAL A 42 0.80 4.95 13.75
N VAL A 43 -0.25 5.21 12.97
CA VAL A 43 -1.56 5.64 13.46
C VAL A 43 -2.64 4.58 13.26
N TYR A 44 -2.35 3.55 12.47
CA TYR A 44 -3.16 2.34 12.38
C TYR A 44 -2.27 1.14 12.08
N ASP A 45 -2.55 0.01 12.74
CA ASP A 45 -1.85 -1.25 12.52
C ASP A 45 -2.79 -2.40 12.89
N GLN A 46 -3.16 -3.19 11.89
CA GLN A 46 -4.14 -4.27 12.04
C GLN A 46 -3.65 -5.38 12.98
N ASP A 47 -2.36 -5.73 12.91
CA ASP A 47 -1.79 -6.84 13.67
C ASP A 47 -1.48 -6.43 15.12
N ARG A 48 -1.00 -5.19 15.31
CA ARG A 48 -0.74 -4.61 16.63
C ARG A 48 -1.96 -3.98 17.28
N ARG A 49 -3.10 -3.97 16.60
CA ARG A 49 -4.38 -3.38 17.04
C ARG A 49 -4.27 -1.89 17.41
N ILE A 50 -3.45 -1.14 16.67
CA ILE A 50 -3.34 0.32 16.81
C ILE A 50 -4.45 0.95 15.96
N ASN A 51 -5.16 1.94 16.50
CA ASN A 51 -6.23 2.65 15.80
C ASN A 51 -6.39 4.08 16.34
N ASP A 52 -5.45 4.95 15.98
CA ASP A 52 -5.37 6.37 16.35
C ASP A 52 -5.98 7.30 15.27
N ILE A 53 -6.67 6.74 14.27
CA ILE A 53 -7.39 7.47 13.22
C ILE A 53 -8.91 7.34 13.40
N THR A 54 -9.65 8.30 12.85
CA THR A 54 -11.11 8.26 12.86
C THR A 54 -11.65 7.14 11.98
N THR A 55 -12.89 6.72 12.24
CA THR A 55 -13.59 5.74 11.39
C THR A 55 -13.70 6.22 9.94
N LYS A 56 -13.90 7.54 9.73
CA LYS A 56 -13.99 8.13 8.39
C LYS A 56 -12.66 8.00 7.65
N GLU A 57 -11.56 8.45 8.25
CA GLU A 57 -10.22 8.35 7.65
C GLU A 57 -9.87 6.89 7.34
N ARG A 58 -10.11 5.97 8.27
CA ARG A 58 -9.86 4.54 8.03
C ARG A 58 -10.67 4.00 6.85
N THR A 59 -11.92 4.44 6.70
CA THR A 59 -12.78 4.01 5.59
C THR A 59 -12.27 4.56 4.26
N THR A 60 -11.88 5.83 4.23
CA THR A 60 -11.28 6.47 3.04
C THR A 60 -9.97 5.81 2.64
N LEU A 61 -9.03 5.64 3.56
CA LEU A 61 -7.74 5.00 3.29
C LEU A 61 -7.89 3.53 2.85
N LYS A 62 -8.91 2.83 3.39
CA LYS A 62 -9.24 1.49 2.94
C LYS A 62 -9.81 1.48 1.51
N SER A 63 -10.59 2.49 1.12
CA SER A 63 -11.05 2.63 -0.27
C SER A 63 -9.88 2.79 -1.21
N VAL A 64 -8.95 3.70 -0.89
CA VAL A 64 -7.73 3.92 -1.69
C VAL A 64 -6.91 2.63 -1.83
N ALA A 65 -6.75 1.87 -0.74
CA ALA A 65 -6.08 0.56 -0.80
C ALA A 65 -6.76 -0.42 -1.77
N VAL A 66 -8.10 -0.48 -1.78
CA VAL A 66 -8.86 -1.35 -2.69
C VAL A 66 -8.68 -0.92 -4.14
N ASP A 67 -8.72 0.38 -4.41
CA ASP A 67 -8.58 0.95 -5.75
C ASP A 67 -7.18 0.68 -6.32
N GLN A 68 -6.13 0.91 -5.52
CA GLN A 68 -4.75 0.67 -5.92
C GLN A 68 -4.45 -0.82 -6.12
N ALA A 69 -4.98 -1.69 -5.27
CA ALA A 69 -4.82 -3.14 -5.43
C ALA A 69 -5.44 -3.72 -6.72
N GLN A 70 -6.33 -2.99 -7.41
CA GLN A 70 -6.85 -3.44 -8.72
C GLN A 70 -5.75 -3.51 -9.79
N VAL A 71 -4.67 -2.73 -9.64
CA VAL A 71 -3.52 -2.72 -10.58
C VAL A 71 -2.73 -4.03 -10.54
N TRP A 72 -2.84 -4.81 -9.46
CA TRP A 72 -2.16 -6.10 -9.34
C TRP A 72 -2.58 -7.10 -10.42
N GLY A 73 -3.82 -6.99 -10.91
CA GLY A 73 -4.36 -7.82 -12.00
C GLY A 73 -3.47 -7.83 -13.24
N ASP A 74 -2.87 -6.68 -13.55
CA ASP A 74 -2.10 -6.44 -14.78
C ASP A 74 -0.57 -6.42 -14.53
N THR A 75 -0.11 -6.71 -13.30
CA THR A 75 1.31 -6.59 -12.93
C THR A 75 1.86 -7.87 -12.33
N ILE A 76 1.47 -8.20 -11.10
CA ILE A 76 1.96 -9.40 -10.40
C ILE A 76 1.09 -10.63 -10.65
N LEU A 77 -0.19 -10.46 -11.01
CA LEU A 77 -1.16 -11.56 -11.15
C LEU A 77 -1.14 -12.23 -12.54
N GLU A 78 -0.31 -11.80 -13.49
CA GLU A 78 -0.32 -12.26 -14.89
C GLU A 78 0.12 -13.73 -15.13
N GLY A 79 0.35 -14.55 -14.11
CA GLY A 79 0.53 -15.99 -14.37
C GLY A 79 0.66 -16.90 -13.17
N ASP A 80 1.41 -16.47 -12.16
CA ASP A 80 1.82 -17.39 -11.08
C ASP A 80 1.13 -17.12 -9.75
N TYR A 81 0.04 -16.34 -9.74
CA TYR A 81 -0.67 -16.03 -8.51
C TYR A 81 -2.18 -16.08 -8.67
N TYR A 82 -2.84 -16.63 -7.64
CA TYR A 82 -4.29 -16.55 -7.47
C TYR A 82 -4.59 -15.71 -6.23
N ALA A 83 -5.38 -14.64 -6.37
CA ALA A 83 -5.72 -13.74 -5.27
C ALA A 83 -7.24 -13.77 -4.96
N THR A 84 -7.60 -13.53 -3.69
CA THR A 84 -8.99 -13.70 -3.20
C THR A 84 -9.98 -12.58 -3.59
N GLY A 85 -9.51 -11.47 -4.14
CA GLY A 85 -10.25 -10.22 -4.37
C GLY A 85 -10.62 -9.46 -3.09
N ARG A 86 -9.86 -9.63 -2.00
CA ARG A 86 -10.17 -9.04 -0.68
C ARG A 86 -8.99 -8.28 -0.10
N THR A 87 -8.80 -7.06 -0.59
CA THR A 87 -7.80 -6.12 -0.06
C THR A 87 -8.10 -5.74 1.39
N ARG A 88 -7.04 -5.73 2.20
CA ARG A 88 -7.03 -5.34 3.61
C ARG A 88 -6.03 -4.20 3.78
N LEU A 89 -6.45 -3.12 4.45
CA LEU A 89 -5.54 -2.11 4.96
C LEU A 89 -4.79 -2.72 6.16
N ASP A 90 -3.46 -2.79 6.09
CA ASP A 90 -2.63 -3.41 7.13
C ASP A 90 -2.05 -2.40 8.09
N ARG A 91 -1.48 -1.32 7.55
CA ARG A 91 -0.80 -0.28 8.34
C ARG A 91 -0.99 1.09 7.71
N VAL A 92 -1.11 2.10 8.56
CA VAL A 92 -1.07 3.53 8.17
C VAL A 92 0.02 4.21 8.98
N THR A 93 0.96 4.83 8.27
CA THR A 93 1.97 5.70 8.85
C THR A 93 1.66 7.14 8.45
N ALA A 94 1.26 7.97 9.41
CA ALA A 94 1.15 9.40 9.18
C ALA A 94 2.55 10.01 9.18
N PHE A 95 2.83 10.90 8.23
CA PHE A 95 4.08 11.65 8.17
C PHE A 95 3.83 13.15 8.22
N TYR A 96 4.72 13.83 8.94
CA TYR A 96 4.59 15.22 9.33
C TYR A 96 5.85 15.97 8.95
N LYS A 97 5.70 17.28 8.72
CA LYS A 97 6.79 18.24 8.52
C LYS A 97 6.54 19.42 9.44
N SER A 98 7.46 19.68 10.37
CA SER A 98 7.28 20.72 11.39
C SER A 98 5.93 20.61 12.13
N GLU A 99 5.60 19.38 12.56
CA GLU A 99 4.35 19.00 13.26
C GLU A 99 3.04 19.10 12.45
N VAL A 100 3.10 19.55 11.20
CA VAL A 100 1.94 19.59 10.30
C VAL A 100 1.82 18.26 9.56
N LEU A 101 0.63 17.68 9.54
CA LEU A 101 0.35 16.46 8.78
C LEU A 101 0.52 16.74 7.28
N VAL A 102 1.43 16.02 6.64
CA VAL A 102 1.69 16.13 5.20
C VAL A 102 0.99 15.02 4.43
N GLY A 103 0.85 13.83 5.01
CA GLY A 103 0.10 12.75 4.40
C GLY A 103 0.22 11.42 5.13
N TYR A 104 -0.18 10.37 4.43
CA TYR A 104 -0.17 8.99 4.91
C TYR A 104 0.61 8.11 3.94
N LYS A 105 1.44 7.23 4.49
CA LYS A 105 1.92 6.02 3.79
C LYS A 105 1.07 4.85 4.26
N ILE A 106 0.28 4.29 3.36
CA ILE A 106 -0.55 3.11 3.63
C ILE A 106 0.15 1.86 3.13
N GLN A 107 0.02 0.76 3.87
CA GLN A 107 0.38 -0.58 3.43
C GLN A 107 -0.88 -1.42 3.44
N TYR A 108 -1.10 -2.16 2.36
CA TYR A 108 -2.26 -3.02 2.20
C TYR A 108 -1.87 -4.32 1.54
N SER A 109 -2.73 -5.32 1.69
CA SER A 109 -2.46 -6.65 1.18
C SER A 109 -3.72 -7.42 0.84
N GLU A 110 -3.56 -8.42 -0.02
CA GLU A 110 -4.59 -9.40 -0.33
C GLU A 110 -4.07 -10.81 -0.12
N LYS A 111 -4.93 -11.69 0.38
CA LYS A 111 -4.58 -13.12 0.48
C LYS A 111 -4.44 -13.69 -0.93
N ALA A 112 -3.32 -14.36 -1.17
CA ALA A 112 -2.99 -14.96 -2.45
C ALA A 112 -2.30 -16.32 -2.27
N TRP A 113 -2.17 -17.04 -3.37
CA TRP A 113 -1.41 -18.27 -3.47
C TRP A 113 -0.49 -18.20 -4.68
N TYR A 114 0.74 -18.67 -4.52
CA TYR A 114 1.64 -18.88 -5.65
C TYR A 114 1.26 -20.17 -6.38
N THR A 115 0.89 -20.03 -7.65
CA THR A 115 0.40 -21.11 -8.51
C THR A 115 1.44 -21.65 -9.48
N GLY A 116 2.63 -21.04 -9.56
CA GLY A 116 3.70 -21.46 -10.47
C GLY A 116 4.27 -22.87 -10.17
N ASP A 117 4.27 -23.27 -8.89
CA ASP A 117 4.87 -24.53 -8.43
C ASP A 117 3.83 -25.56 -7.91
N CYS A 118 2.54 -25.38 -8.21
CA CYS A 118 1.48 -26.31 -7.80
C CYS A 118 0.55 -26.68 -8.96
N GLN A 119 -0.23 -27.75 -8.78
CA GLN A 119 -1.20 -28.23 -9.77
C GLN A 119 -2.52 -27.44 -9.71
N PHE A 120 -2.44 -26.11 -9.84
CA PHE A 120 -3.61 -25.24 -9.85
C PHE A 120 -4.39 -25.40 -11.16
N ASN A 121 -5.68 -25.72 -11.06
CA ASN A 121 -6.55 -25.97 -12.22
C ASN A 121 -7.62 -24.88 -12.42
N GLY A 122 -7.44 -23.70 -11.81
CA GLY A 122 -8.42 -22.62 -11.82
C GLY A 122 -9.50 -22.73 -10.73
N LYS A 123 -9.51 -23.81 -9.93
CA LYS A 123 -10.48 -24.01 -8.85
C LYS A 123 -9.84 -23.89 -7.49
N ARG A 124 -10.57 -23.28 -6.55
CA ARG A 124 -10.11 -23.06 -5.17
C ARG A 124 -9.62 -24.32 -4.46
N ASP A 125 -10.26 -25.48 -4.70
CA ASP A 125 -9.86 -26.74 -4.05
C ASP A 125 -8.47 -27.23 -4.47
N SER A 126 -7.98 -26.79 -5.63
CA SER A 126 -6.62 -27.09 -6.10
C SER A 126 -5.53 -26.21 -5.46
N LEU A 127 -5.92 -25.19 -4.67
CA LEU A 127 -4.98 -24.31 -3.96
C LEU A 127 -4.36 -24.94 -2.70
N LYS A 128 -4.87 -26.07 -2.24
CA LYS A 128 -4.45 -26.74 -0.99
C LYS A 128 -2.95 -27.09 -0.97
N ASP A 129 -2.37 -27.34 -2.14
CA ASP A 129 -0.96 -27.72 -2.30
C ASP A 129 -0.12 -26.52 -2.80
N CYS A 130 -0.74 -25.35 -2.95
CA CYS A 130 -0.08 -24.12 -3.38
C CYS A 130 0.42 -23.34 -2.16
N GLN A 131 1.53 -22.63 -2.32
CA GLN A 131 2.09 -21.80 -1.25
C GLN A 131 1.15 -20.62 -0.96
N GLU A 132 0.57 -20.61 0.23
CA GLU A 132 -0.27 -19.51 0.71
C GLU A 132 0.59 -18.32 1.14
N GLY A 133 0.12 -17.11 0.86
CA GLY A 133 0.74 -15.88 1.29
C GLY A 133 -0.17 -14.69 1.10
N ARG A 134 0.45 -13.51 1.01
CA ARG A 134 -0.24 -12.26 0.70
C ARG A 134 0.55 -11.45 -0.32
N ILE A 135 -0.14 -10.84 -1.27
CA ILE A 135 0.42 -9.77 -2.07
C ILE A 135 0.34 -8.49 -1.25
N VAL A 136 1.44 -7.75 -1.15
CA VAL A 136 1.57 -6.55 -0.30
C VAL A 136 2.11 -5.41 -1.15
N GLU A 137 1.55 -4.22 -1.00
CA GLU A 137 2.02 -2.98 -1.64
C GLU A 137 1.86 -1.80 -0.67
N GLY A 138 2.53 -0.69 -0.99
CA GLY A 138 2.32 0.60 -0.33
C GLY A 138 1.87 1.69 -1.29
N SER A 139 1.17 2.69 -0.77
CA SER A 139 0.83 3.91 -1.50
C SER A 139 0.96 5.13 -0.58
N TYR A 140 1.14 6.31 -1.19
CA TYR A 140 1.04 7.59 -0.50
C TYR A 140 -0.34 8.19 -0.74
N VAL A 141 -0.89 8.82 0.30
CA VAL A 141 -2.21 9.45 0.27
C VAL A 141 -2.14 10.83 0.91
N SER A 142 -2.63 11.85 0.21
CA SER A 142 -2.69 13.22 0.72
C SER A 142 -3.66 13.33 1.91
N PRO A 143 -3.55 14.38 2.76
CA PRO A 143 -4.39 14.52 3.94
C PRO A 143 -5.88 14.62 3.63
N ASP A 144 -6.23 15.21 2.49
CA ASP A 144 -7.60 15.31 1.97
C ASP A 144 -8.03 14.07 1.16
N SER A 145 -7.12 13.11 0.95
CA SER A 145 -7.30 11.90 0.14
C SER A 145 -7.69 12.18 -1.32
N MET A 146 -7.44 13.39 -1.81
CA MET A 146 -7.69 13.76 -3.21
C MET A 146 -6.54 13.38 -4.14
N THR A 147 -5.33 13.17 -3.58
CA THR A 147 -4.16 12.69 -4.30
C THR A 147 -3.66 11.39 -3.67
N TYR A 148 -3.43 10.38 -4.48
CA TYR A 148 -2.79 9.14 -4.05
C TYR A 148 -2.11 8.43 -5.22
N PHE A 149 -0.99 7.77 -4.92
CA PHE A 149 -0.19 7.04 -5.89
C PHE A 149 0.59 5.91 -5.22
N SER A 150 0.95 4.88 -6.00
CA SER A 150 1.71 3.73 -5.51
C SER A 150 3.13 4.12 -5.10
N ASP A 151 3.69 3.37 -4.16
CA ASP A 151 5.09 3.52 -3.76
C ASP A 151 5.99 2.90 -4.83
N GLU A 152 6.45 3.71 -5.79
CA GLU A 152 7.25 3.23 -6.94
C GLU A 152 8.56 2.52 -6.53
N GLU A 153 9.07 2.76 -5.32
CA GLU A 153 10.25 2.05 -4.78
C GLU A 153 9.92 0.66 -4.22
N ARG A 154 8.64 0.35 -4.00
CA ARG A 154 8.15 -0.91 -3.43
C ARG A 154 6.94 -1.40 -4.21
N TYR A 155 7.24 -2.04 -5.33
CA TYR A 155 6.25 -2.78 -6.12
C TYR A 155 5.51 -3.80 -5.27
N ALA A 156 4.33 -4.19 -5.74
CA ALA A 156 3.60 -5.33 -5.18
C ALA A 156 4.52 -6.55 -5.07
N GLU A 157 4.56 -7.17 -3.88
CA GLU A 157 5.40 -8.33 -3.57
C GLU A 157 4.56 -9.44 -2.94
N PHE A 158 4.83 -10.69 -3.30
CA PHE A 158 4.25 -11.84 -2.62
C PHE A 158 5.08 -12.23 -1.40
N ASN A 159 4.44 -12.22 -0.23
CA ASN A 159 5.02 -12.66 1.03
C ASN A 159 4.33 -13.95 1.52
N SER A 160 5.09 -15.04 1.54
CA SER A 160 4.67 -16.35 2.04
C SER A 160 4.95 -16.60 3.52
N SER A 161 5.62 -15.66 4.18
CA SER A 161 5.84 -15.73 5.62
C SER A 161 4.50 -15.50 6.30
N SER A 162 3.98 -16.55 6.91
CA SER A 162 2.80 -16.49 7.78
C SER A 162 2.98 -15.38 8.82
N LEU A 163 2.21 -14.30 8.71
CA LEU A 163 1.94 -13.39 9.83
C LEU A 163 1.06 -14.10 10.86
#